data_AF-A0A074SLZ2-F1
#
_entry.id   AF-A0A074SLZ2-F1
#
_cell.length_a   1.000
_cell.length_b   1.000
_cell.length_c   1.000
_cell.angle_alpha   90.00
_cell.angle_beta   90.00
_cell.angle_gamma   90.00
#
_symmetry.space_group_name_H-M   'P 1'
#
loop_
_entity.id
_entity.type
_entity.pdbx_description
1 polymer ?
#
loop_
_entity_poly.entity_id
_entity_poly.type
_entity_poly.pdbx_seq_one_letter_code
_entity_poly.pdbx_strand_id
1 'polypeptide(L)'
;MFKRTGTPKFIARSVSSGKLLNEDEFSSAKVKLPQIEGVLVDYQQFMHTKEHQAQVDDSPGSTTLPEAKFAHRLFHDAESTFWVIAWTLARSIKTGSEQEKAPDALFRLFFFSMSTHCPTPRTDPRKQFSYDDWEFILHPDLAALAPMLANMFKYIRPEWAYRPELNAEHVHEALMRLLLIEIVNIKNGTDIDIHIGGRDSPPPPPGQGRLPECYGLP
;
A
#
# COMPACT_ATOMS: atom_id res chain seq x y z
N MET A 1 9.14 11.04 25.67
CA MET A 1 9.03 11.52 24.28
C MET A 1 9.92 10.64 23.42
N PHE A 2 9.37 9.65 22.72
CA PHE A 2 10.17 8.76 21.88
C PHE A 2 10.56 9.50 20.59
N LYS A 3 11.87 9.74 20.38
CA LYS A 3 12.40 10.23 19.11
C LYS A 3 12.31 9.07 18.11
N ARG A 4 11.26 9.04 17.29
CA ARG A 4 11.07 7.98 16.28
C ARG A 4 12.13 8.14 15.19
N THR A 5 13.07 7.21 15.13
CA THR A 5 14.02 7.01 14.03
C THR A 5 13.39 6.09 12.97
N GLY A 6 13.35 6.52 11.72
CA GLY A 6 12.78 5.79 10.58
C GLY A 6 12.65 6.71 9.36
N THR A 7 12.07 6.21 8.26
CA THR A 7 11.68 7.02 7.09
C THR A 7 10.18 7.28 7.16
N PRO A 8 9.71 8.36 7.82
CA PRO A 8 8.28 8.61 8.04
C PRO A 8 7.37 8.50 6.83
N LYS A 9 7.88 8.78 5.63
CA LYS A 9 7.19 8.57 4.34
C LYS A 9 6.47 7.22 4.24
N PHE A 10 7.02 6.17 4.83
CA PHE A 10 6.51 4.80 4.70
C PHE A 10 5.79 4.28 5.95
N ILE A 11 5.70 5.06 7.03
CA ILE A 11 5.04 4.59 8.25
C ILE A 11 3.56 4.26 7.97
N ALA A 12 3.02 3.19 8.53
CA ALA A 12 1.59 2.87 8.43
C ALA A 12 0.70 4.03 8.92
N ARG A 13 -0.49 4.20 8.33
CA ARG A 13 -1.38 5.35 8.60
C ARG A 13 -1.87 5.43 10.06
N SER A 14 -2.26 4.32 10.65
CA SER A 14 -2.64 4.25 12.08
C SER A 14 -1.45 4.57 12.98
N VAL A 15 -0.25 4.06 12.66
CA VAL A 15 0.99 4.32 13.40
C VAL A 15 1.44 5.78 13.28
N SER A 16 1.25 6.37 12.10
CA SER A 16 1.47 7.80 11.79
C SER A 16 0.67 8.69 12.74
N SER A 17 -0.62 8.38 12.90
CA SER A 17 -1.55 9.14 13.73
C SER A 17 -1.54 8.77 15.21
N GLY A 18 -0.99 7.61 15.56
CA GLY A 18 -0.94 7.08 16.93
C GLY A 18 -2.31 6.60 17.43
N LYS A 19 -3.26 6.35 16.53
CA LYS A 19 -4.63 5.91 16.83
C LYS A 19 -5.13 4.97 15.74
N LEU A 20 -6.20 4.23 16.06
CA LEU A 20 -6.91 3.44 15.05
C LEU A 20 -7.53 4.35 14.00
N LEU A 21 -7.57 3.87 12.77
CA LEU A 21 -8.35 4.52 11.72
C LEU A 21 -9.85 4.28 11.96
N ASN A 22 -10.68 5.14 11.41
CA ASN A 22 -12.14 5.04 11.55
C ASN A 22 -12.66 3.76 10.87
N GLU A 23 -13.44 2.95 11.59
CA GLU A 23 -13.93 1.66 11.10
C GLU A 23 -14.83 1.78 9.86
N ASP A 24 -15.70 2.79 9.82
CA ASP A 24 -16.63 2.99 8.69
C ASP A 24 -15.86 3.34 7.39
N GLU A 25 -14.84 4.19 7.49
CA GLU A 25 -14.02 4.62 6.34
C GLU A 25 -12.99 3.55 5.91
N PHE A 26 -12.48 2.77 6.86
CA PHE A 26 -11.41 1.78 6.66
C PHE A 26 -11.86 0.36 7.00
N SER A 27 -13.10 0.02 6.65
CA SER A 27 -13.69 -1.29 6.90
C SER A 27 -13.03 -2.40 6.07
N SER A 28 -12.88 -3.58 6.68
CA SER A 28 -12.43 -4.81 6.00
C SER A 28 -13.58 -5.67 5.46
N ALA A 29 -14.84 -5.29 5.70
CA ALA A 29 -16.02 -6.15 5.44
C ALA A 29 -16.17 -6.63 3.99
N LYS A 30 -15.67 -5.86 3.01
CA LYS A 30 -15.77 -6.17 1.57
C LYS A 30 -14.47 -6.67 0.96
N VAL A 31 -13.47 -6.97 1.79
CA VAL A 31 -12.11 -7.33 1.34
C VAL A 31 -11.93 -8.85 1.52
N LYS A 32 -11.77 -9.57 0.41
CA LYS A 32 -11.69 -11.05 0.35
C LYS A 32 -10.31 -11.52 -0.02
N LEU A 33 -9.77 -12.49 0.74
CA LEU A 33 -8.36 -12.90 0.61
C LEU A 33 -8.10 -13.29 -0.84
N PRO A 34 -7.00 -12.82 -1.46
CA PRO A 34 -6.68 -13.18 -2.83
C PRO A 34 -6.66 -14.70 -2.94
N GLN A 35 -7.46 -15.24 -3.86
CA GLN A 35 -7.57 -16.68 -4.03
C GLN A 35 -6.33 -17.20 -4.74
N ILE A 36 -5.92 -18.40 -4.36
CA ILE A 36 -4.83 -19.12 -4.98
C ILE A 36 -5.45 -20.10 -5.97
N GLU A 37 -5.54 -19.69 -7.23
CA GLU A 37 -6.10 -20.50 -8.32
C GLU A 37 -5.05 -20.77 -9.40
N GLY A 38 -5.25 -21.84 -10.18
CA GLY A 38 -4.42 -22.17 -11.34
C GLY A 38 -2.94 -22.41 -10.99
N VAL A 39 -2.04 -21.69 -11.67
CA VAL A 39 -0.56 -21.83 -11.58
C VAL A 39 -0.02 -21.56 -10.16
N LEU A 40 -0.80 -20.91 -9.30
CA LEU A 40 -0.39 -20.60 -7.93
C LEU A 40 -0.60 -21.78 -6.96
N VAL A 41 -1.26 -22.87 -7.39
CA VAL A 41 -1.44 -24.08 -6.58
C VAL A 41 -0.10 -24.67 -6.13
N ASP A 42 0.91 -24.66 -7.01
CA ASP A 42 2.26 -25.16 -6.70
C ASP A 42 2.97 -24.33 -5.61
N TYR A 43 2.47 -23.12 -5.36
CA TYR A 43 2.99 -22.20 -4.35
C TYR A 43 2.21 -22.26 -3.02
N GLN A 44 1.12 -23.04 -2.92
CA GLN A 44 0.32 -23.17 -1.70
C GLN A 44 1.13 -23.67 -0.50
N GLN A 45 2.15 -24.51 -0.73
CA GLN A 45 3.03 -25.03 0.32
C GLN A 45 3.83 -23.95 1.07
N PHE A 46 4.00 -22.76 0.47
CA PHE A 46 4.71 -21.64 1.07
C PHE A 46 3.80 -20.68 1.85
N MET A 47 2.49 -20.96 1.89
CA MET A 47 1.47 -20.10 2.52
C MET A 47 0.97 -20.69 3.85
N HIS A 48 0.52 -19.83 4.76
CA HIS A 48 -0.12 -20.28 5.99
C HIS A 48 -1.56 -20.75 5.69
N THR A 49 -1.70 -22.04 5.39
CA THR A 49 -2.96 -22.69 5.00
C THR A 49 -4.13 -22.56 5.97
N LYS A 50 -3.93 -22.04 7.19
CA LYS A 50 -4.98 -21.85 8.20
C LYS A 50 -5.99 -20.77 7.82
N GLU A 51 -5.63 -19.79 6.99
CA GLU A 51 -6.54 -18.68 6.66
C GLU A 51 -7.65 -19.04 5.67
N HIS A 52 -7.42 -20.04 4.82
CA HIS A 52 -8.44 -20.57 3.92
C HIS A 52 -9.65 -21.12 4.68
N GLN A 53 -9.46 -21.59 5.91
CA GLN A 53 -10.54 -22.15 6.74
C GLN A 53 -11.36 -21.07 7.45
N ALA A 54 -10.82 -19.85 7.61
CA ALA A 54 -11.52 -18.73 8.25
C ALA A 54 -12.46 -17.97 7.30
N GLN A 55 -12.46 -18.30 6.00
CA GLN A 55 -13.43 -17.73 5.03
C GLN A 55 -14.83 -18.36 5.11
N VAL A 56 -15.06 -19.31 6.01
CA VAL A 56 -16.36 -19.93 6.24
C VAL A 56 -16.85 -19.47 7.61
N ASP A 57 -17.51 -18.32 7.65
CA ASP A 57 -18.72 -18.08 8.45
C ASP A 57 -19.12 -16.59 8.36
N ASP A 58 -19.93 -16.24 7.36
CA ASP A 58 -20.82 -15.07 7.39
C ASP A 58 -21.96 -15.32 8.40
N SER A 59 -21.62 -15.62 9.66
CA SER A 59 -22.63 -15.78 10.71
C SER A 59 -22.90 -14.43 11.37
N PRO A 60 -24.14 -13.90 11.33
CA PRO A 60 -24.51 -12.69 12.06
C PRO A 60 -24.69 -13.03 13.54
N GLY A 61 -23.57 -13.27 14.22
CA GLY A 61 -23.50 -13.60 15.64
C GLY A 61 -22.89 -12.44 16.42
N SER A 62 -23.76 -11.55 16.89
CA SER A 62 -23.46 -10.49 17.87
C SER A 62 -22.52 -10.99 18.98
N THR A 63 -21.25 -10.63 18.87
CA THR A 63 -20.32 -10.61 19.99
C THR A 63 -19.76 -9.20 19.98
N THR A 64 -20.03 -8.42 21.02
CA THR A 64 -19.36 -7.13 21.25
C THR A 64 -17.88 -7.35 21.09
N LEU A 65 -17.32 -6.94 19.95
CA LEU A 65 -15.89 -7.01 19.69
C LEU A 65 -15.22 -6.21 20.82
N PRO A 66 -14.17 -6.74 21.46
CA PRO A 66 -13.42 -5.98 22.44
C PRO A 66 -13.06 -4.62 21.82
N GLU A 67 -13.29 -3.53 22.54
CA GLU A 67 -12.96 -2.18 22.08
C GLU A 67 -11.52 -2.20 21.56
N ALA A 68 -11.37 -2.08 20.24
CA ALA A 68 -10.07 -2.26 19.62
C ALA A 68 -9.12 -1.19 20.16
N LYS A 69 -8.01 -1.63 20.75
CA LYS A 69 -6.98 -0.70 21.24
C LYS A 69 -5.89 -0.55 20.18
N PHE A 70 -5.45 0.69 20.01
CA PHE A 70 -4.29 0.98 19.20
C PHE A 70 -3.05 0.31 19.80
N ALA A 71 -2.41 -0.53 19.00
CA ALA A 71 -1.13 -1.15 19.27
C ALA A 71 -0.44 -1.40 17.93
N HIS A 72 0.89 -1.35 17.88
CA HIS A 72 1.61 -1.77 16.69
C HIS A 72 1.38 -3.27 16.44
N ARG A 73 1.02 -3.67 15.22
CA ARG A 73 0.80 -5.06 14.81
C ARG A 73 1.44 -5.30 13.44
N LEU A 74 1.64 -6.57 13.08
CA LEU A 74 2.34 -6.99 11.86
C LEU A 74 1.74 -6.42 10.57
N PHE A 75 0.42 -6.22 10.49
CA PHE A 75 -0.16 -5.60 9.28
C PHE A 75 0.31 -4.15 9.03
N HIS A 76 0.83 -3.45 10.04
CA HIS A 76 1.46 -2.14 9.83
C HIS A 76 2.78 -2.26 9.06
N ASP A 77 3.51 -3.36 9.24
CA ASP A 77 4.73 -3.64 8.48
C ASP A 77 4.38 -3.98 7.02
N ALA A 78 3.28 -4.71 6.80
CA ALA A 78 2.73 -4.96 5.47
C ALA A 78 2.31 -3.65 4.77
N GLU A 79 1.60 -2.76 5.46
CA GLU A 79 1.25 -1.43 4.94
C GLU A 79 2.51 -0.61 4.61
N SER A 80 3.51 -0.63 5.49
CA SER A 80 4.76 0.11 5.27
C SER A 80 5.52 -0.42 4.05
N THR A 81 5.55 -1.74 3.88
CA THR A 81 6.12 -2.41 2.70
C THR A 81 5.40 -2.00 1.42
N PHE A 82 4.08 -1.96 1.44
CA PHE A 82 3.30 -1.45 0.31
C PHE A 82 3.69 -0.02 -0.07
N TRP A 83 3.82 0.88 0.91
CA TRP A 83 4.20 2.27 0.63
C TRP A 83 5.60 2.40 0.03
N VAL A 84 6.53 1.51 0.40
CA VAL A 84 7.85 1.42 -0.24
C VAL A 84 7.73 0.99 -1.70
N ILE A 85 6.97 -0.07 -1.99
CA ILE A 85 6.75 -0.57 -3.35
C ILE A 85 6.08 0.50 -4.22
N ALA A 86 4.97 1.08 -3.74
CA ALA A 86 4.23 2.13 -4.42
C ALA A 86 5.09 3.36 -4.73
N TRP A 87 5.86 3.83 -3.75
CA TRP A 87 6.78 4.96 -3.95
C TRP A 87 7.87 4.64 -4.97
N THR A 88 8.44 3.44 -4.89
CA THR A 88 9.48 2.99 -5.81
C THR A 88 8.95 2.96 -7.24
N LEU A 89 7.83 2.29 -7.48
CA LEU A 89 7.23 2.19 -8.82
C LEU A 89 6.74 3.53 -9.37
N ALA A 90 6.14 4.38 -8.54
CA ALA A 90 5.73 5.73 -8.96
C ALA A 90 6.92 6.60 -9.39
N ARG A 91 8.12 6.33 -8.85
CA ARG A 91 9.39 7.00 -9.18
C ARG A 91 10.19 6.29 -10.26
N SER A 92 9.71 5.18 -10.77
CA SER A 92 10.35 4.43 -11.83
C SER A 92 9.78 4.77 -13.18
N ILE A 93 10.54 4.41 -14.21
CA ILE A 93 10.13 4.46 -15.60
C ILE A 93 10.58 3.15 -16.27
N LYS A 94 9.97 2.77 -17.39
CA LYS A 94 10.50 1.69 -18.23
C LYS A 94 11.86 2.09 -18.81
N THR A 95 12.80 1.16 -18.88
CA THR A 95 14.12 1.41 -19.47
C THR A 95 13.99 1.88 -20.92
N GLY A 96 14.65 2.99 -21.25
CA GLY A 96 14.65 3.58 -22.60
C GLY A 96 13.45 4.49 -22.90
N SER A 97 12.50 4.63 -21.98
CA SER A 97 11.39 5.57 -22.14
C SER A 97 11.80 7.02 -21.93
N GLU A 98 11.07 7.93 -22.58
CA GLU A 98 11.20 9.36 -22.40
C GLU A 98 10.46 9.84 -21.15
N GLN A 99 10.94 10.93 -20.55
CA GLN A 99 10.23 11.59 -19.45
C GLN A 99 8.93 12.24 -19.92
N GLU A 100 7.94 12.26 -19.05
CA GLU A 100 6.70 12.99 -19.28
C GLU A 100 6.96 14.50 -19.37
N LYS A 101 6.53 15.14 -20.47
CA LYS A 101 6.56 16.60 -20.59
C LYS A 101 5.64 17.30 -19.58
N ALA A 102 4.52 16.64 -19.26
CA ALA A 102 3.51 17.12 -18.33
C ALA A 102 2.97 15.93 -17.52
N PRO A 103 3.54 15.67 -16.32
CA PRO A 103 3.10 14.54 -15.50
C PRO A 103 1.68 14.71 -14.98
N ASP A 104 0.97 13.60 -14.80
CA ASP A 104 -0.42 13.58 -14.34
C ASP A 104 -0.61 14.24 -12.96
N ALA A 105 -1.74 14.90 -12.75
CA ALA A 105 -2.06 15.57 -11.49
C ALA A 105 -2.06 14.61 -10.28
N LEU A 106 -2.47 13.35 -10.45
CA LEU A 106 -2.46 12.33 -9.41
C LEU A 106 -1.03 11.91 -9.04
N PHE A 107 -0.14 11.74 -10.02
CA PHE A 107 1.28 11.51 -9.74
C PHE A 107 1.88 12.69 -8.96
N ARG A 108 1.59 13.94 -9.36
CA ARG A 108 2.06 15.13 -8.64
C ARG A 108 1.57 15.12 -7.20
N LEU A 109 0.26 14.90 -7.00
CA LEU A 109 -0.35 14.84 -5.68
C LEU A 109 0.26 13.73 -4.81
N PHE A 110 0.45 12.53 -5.37
CA PHE A 110 1.11 11.42 -4.71
C PHE A 110 2.55 11.76 -4.32
N PHE A 111 3.35 12.27 -5.26
CA PHE A 111 4.74 12.62 -5.03
C PHE A 111 4.91 13.62 -3.88
N PHE A 112 4.14 14.70 -3.87
CA PHE A 112 4.23 15.71 -2.83
C PHE A 112 3.64 15.22 -1.51
N SER A 113 2.54 14.48 -1.52
CA SER A 113 1.93 13.91 -0.31
C SER A 113 2.90 12.98 0.41
N MET A 114 3.60 12.14 -0.34
CA MET A 114 4.60 11.21 0.21
C MET A 114 5.89 11.94 0.62
N SER A 115 6.37 12.90 -0.17
CA SER A 115 7.64 13.61 0.11
C SER A 115 7.57 14.54 1.31
N THR A 116 6.39 15.12 1.57
CA THR A 116 6.13 16.01 2.70
C THR A 116 5.45 15.32 3.86
N HIS A 117 5.29 13.99 3.79
CA HIS A 117 4.66 13.23 4.85
C HIS A 117 5.50 13.30 6.11
N CYS A 118 4.89 13.81 7.17
CA CYS A 118 5.45 13.82 8.52
C CYS A 118 4.36 13.25 9.46
N PRO A 119 4.70 12.36 10.42
CA PRO A 119 3.70 11.69 11.23
C PRO A 119 3.03 12.69 12.16
N THR A 120 1.72 12.81 12.08
CA THR A 120 0.95 13.70 12.95
C THR A 120 -0.38 13.07 13.33
N PRO A 121 -1.00 13.47 14.46
CA PRO A 121 -2.36 13.05 14.81
C PRO A 121 -3.44 13.56 13.85
N ARG A 122 -3.07 14.45 12.92
CA ARG A 122 -3.97 14.95 11.86
C ARG A 122 -4.20 13.85 10.83
N THR A 123 -5.08 14.14 9.90
CA THR A 123 -5.40 13.21 8.83
C THR A 123 -4.20 12.96 7.94
N ASP A 124 -3.89 11.68 7.74
CA ASP A 124 -2.83 11.25 6.84
C ASP A 124 -3.21 11.57 5.38
N PRO A 125 -2.40 12.35 4.62
CA PRO A 125 -2.76 12.76 3.26
C PRO A 125 -2.94 11.57 2.32
N ARG A 126 -2.35 10.41 2.63
CA ARG A 126 -2.49 9.19 1.83
C ARG A 126 -3.91 8.61 1.86
N LYS A 127 -4.80 9.09 2.73
CA LYS A 127 -6.21 8.67 2.73
C LYS A 127 -6.96 9.02 1.43
N GLN A 128 -6.49 10.06 0.72
CA GLN A 128 -7.17 10.61 -0.44
C GLN A 128 -7.08 9.70 -1.66
N PHE A 129 -6.09 8.79 -1.69
CA PHE A 129 -5.89 7.92 -2.82
C PHE A 129 -6.91 6.78 -2.84
N SER A 130 -7.34 6.43 -4.04
CA SER A 130 -8.21 5.30 -4.36
C SER A 130 -7.40 4.17 -5.02
N TYR A 131 -8.03 3.02 -5.23
CA TYR A 131 -7.41 1.92 -5.98
C TYR A 131 -7.39 2.20 -7.51
N ASP A 132 -8.21 3.11 -8.02
CA ASP A 132 -8.25 3.48 -9.44
C ASP A 132 -7.14 4.49 -9.80
N ASP A 133 -6.56 5.17 -8.81
CA ASP A 133 -5.58 6.23 -9.03
C ASP A 133 -4.23 5.69 -9.55
N TRP A 134 -3.93 4.40 -9.32
CA TRP A 134 -2.59 3.83 -9.59
C TRP A 134 -2.19 3.88 -11.07
N GLU A 135 -3.16 3.80 -11.99
CA GLU A 135 -2.91 3.94 -13.43
C GLU A 135 -2.33 5.32 -13.78
N PHE A 136 -2.77 6.36 -13.07
CA PHE A 136 -2.34 7.75 -13.27
C PHE A 136 -1.16 8.16 -12.37
N ILE A 137 -0.98 7.47 -11.24
CA ILE A 137 0.16 7.68 -10.35
C ILE A 137 1.44 7.10 -10.98
N LEU A 138 1.35 5.96 -11.66
CA LEU A 138 2.48 5.35 -12.35
C LEU A 138 2.87 6.11 -13.63
N HIS A 139 4.09 5.87 -14.12
CA HIS A 139 4.44 6.33 -15.46
C HIS A 139 3.59 5.56 -16.48
N PRO A 140 3.14 6.17 -17.61
CA PRO A 140 2.31 5.48 -18.60
C PRO A 140 2.88 4.12 -19.07
N ASP A 141 4.20 4.04 -19.28
CA ASP A 141 4.86 2.78 -19.65
C ASP A 141 4.91 1.70 -18.56
N LEU A 142 4.54 2.05 -17.33
CA LEU A 142 4.40 1.13 -16.20
C LEU A 142 2.93 0.91 -15.81
N ALA A 143 1.96 1.45 -16.56
CA ALA A 143 0.54 1.34 -16.25
C ALA A 143 0.05 -0.12 -16.15
N ALA A 144 0.72 -1.06 -16.83
CA ALA A 144 0.44 -2.49 -16.72
C ALA A 144 0.60 -3.04 -15.29
N LEU A 145 1.40 -2.38 -14.43
CA LEU A 145 1.57 -2.74 -13.02
C LEU A 145 0.50 -2.12 -12.10
N ALA A 146 -0.36 -1.24 -12.62
CA ALA A 146 -1.40 -0.58 -11.83
C ALA A 146 -2.39 -1.57 -11.18
N PRO A 147 -2.87 -2.63 -11.87
CA PRO A 147 -3.74 -3.63 -11.24
C PRO A 147 -3.09 -4.32 -10.03
N MET A 148 -1.78 -4.59 -10.07
CA MET A 148 -1.06 -5.15 -8.92
C MET A 148 -1.13 -4.18 -7.72
N LEU A 149 -0.76 -2.91 -7.93
CA LEU A 149 -0.81 -1.91 -6.86
C LEU A 149 -2.23 -1.65 -6.36
N ALA A 150 -3.23 -1.61 -7.24
CA ALA A 150 -4.63 -1.45 -6.88
C ALA A 150 -5.11 -2.59 -5.97
N ASN A 151 -4.78 -3.83 -6.31
CA ASN A 151 -5.15 -5.00 -5.51
C ASN A 151 -4.43 -5.03 -4.16
N MET A 152 -3.14 -4.69 -4.11
CA MET A 152 -2.41 -4.56 -2.85
C MET A 152 -2.98 -3.43 -1.99
N PHE A 153 -3.30 -2.28 -2.62
CA PHE A 153 -3.86 -1.13 -1.92
C PHE A 153 -5.23 -1.43 -1.32
N LYS A 154 -6.08 -2.15 -2.06
CA LYS A 154 -7.38 -2.64 -1.55
C LYS A 154 -7.21 -3.46 -0.27
N TYR A 155 -6.10 -4.18 -0.14
CA TYR A 155 -5.77 -5.04 0.99
C TYR A 155 -5.12 -4.32 2.17
N ILE A 156 -4.28 -3.33 1.92
CA ILE A 156 -3.65 -2.54 2.98
C ILE A 156 -4.53 -1.40 3.48
N ARG A 157 -5.55 -1.00 2.71
CA ARG A 157 -6.42 0.13 3.06
C ARG A 157 -7.16 -0.07 4.40
N PRO A 158 -7.75 -1.24 4.71
CA PRO A 158 -8.52 -1.43 5.94
C PRO A 158 -7.71 -1.32 7.23
N GLU A 159 -8.39 -0.97 8.32
CA GLU A 159 -7.87 -1.07 9.69
C GLU A 159 -8.12 -2.49 10.22
N TRP A 160 -7.13 -3.36 10.02
CA TRP A 160 -7.23 -4.77 10.41
C TRP A 160 -7.23 -4.98 11.92
N ALA A 161 -6.97 -3.93 12.72
CA ALA A 161 -7.05 -4.02 14.16
C ALA A 161 -8.45 -4.42 14.69
N TYR A 162 -9.51 -4.14 13.92
CA TYR A 162 -10.91 -4.52 14.21
C TYR A 162 -11.23 -5.99 13.92
N ARG A 163 -10.29 -6.77 13.38
CA ARG A 163 -10.44 -8.20 13.06
C ARG A 163 -9.50 -9.07 13.90
N PRO A 164 -9.60 -9.05 15.24
CA PRO A 164 -8.68 -9.77 16.12
C PRO A 164 -8.71 -11.29 15.96
N GLU A 165 -9.75 -11.83 15.34
CA GLU A 165 -9.92 -13.25 15.05
C GLU A 165 -9.04 -13.76 13.89
N LEU A 166 -8.51 -12.86 13.06
CA LEU A 166 -7.61 -13.21 11.96
C LEU A 166 -6.19 -13.49 12.46
N ASN A 167 -5.40 -14.21 11.66
CA ASN A 167 -3.99 -14.41 11.97
C ASN A 167 -3.26 -13.05 11.96
N ALA A 168 -2.26 -12.88 12.83
CA ALA A 168 -1.42 -11.70 12.82
C ALA A 168 -0.72 -11.49 11.46
N GLU A 169 -0.45 -12.57 10.73
CA GLU A 169 0.19 -12.57 9.40
C GLU A 169 -0.80 -12.40 8.23
N HIS A 170 -2.11 -12.24 8.49
CA HIS A 170 -3.15 -12.20 7.45
C HIS A 170 -2.86 -11.26 6.29
N VAL A 171 -2.45 -10.05 6.63
CA VAL A 171 -2.20 -9.00 5.63
C VAL A 171 -0.89 -9.26 4.90
N HIS A 172 0.13 -9.82 5.58
CA HIS A 172 1.35 -10.25 4.90
C HIS A 172 1.07 -11.37 3.91
N GLU A 173 0.27 -12.37 4.31
CA GLU A 173 -0.13 -13.45 3.43
C GLU A 173 -0.89 -12.94 2.20
N ALA A 174 -1.85 -12.03 2.39
CA ALA A 174 -2.54 -11.39 1.27
C ALA A 174 -1.59 -10.69 0.30
N LEU A 175 -0.62 -9.92 0.82
CA LEU A 175 0.38 -9.24 -0.01
C LEU A 175 1.30 -10.23 -0.74
N MET A 176 1.74 -11.30 -0.07
CA MET A 176 2.57 -12.35 -0.69
C MET A 176 1.84 -13.02 -1.85
N ARG A 177 0.55 -13.35 -1.67
CA ARG A 177 -0.28 -13.93 -2.73
C ARG A 177 -0.38 -12.99 -3.94
N LEU A 178 -0.58 -11.70 -3.71
CA LEU A 178 -0.65 -10.69 -4.78
C LEU A 178 0.67 -10.51 -5.53
N LEU A 179 1.80 -10.52 -4.81
CA LEU A 179 3.12 -10.48 -5.44
C LEU A 179 3.40 -11.73 -6.26
N LEU A 180 3.00 -12.92 -5.79
CA LEU A 180 3.14 -14.14 -6.55
C LEU A 180 2.28 -14.17 -7.81
N ILE A 181 1.04 -13.65 -7.74
CA ILE A 181 0.20 -13.44 -8.93
C ILE A 181 0.97 -12.64 -9.97
N GLU A 182 1.60 -11.53 -9.56
CA GLU A 182 2.35 -10.71 -10.50
C GLU A 182 3.62 -11.39 -11.02
N ILE A 183 4.35 -12.13 -10.19
CA ILE A 183 5.52 -12.90 -10.63
C ILE A 183 5.11 -13.93 -11.70
N VAL A 184 3.95 -14.57 -11.55
CA VAL A 184 3.42 -15.49 -12.56
C VAL A 184 3.04 -14.73 -13.84
N ASN A 185 2.41 -13.57 -13.73
CA ASN A 185 2.12 -12.71 -14.89
C ASN A 185 3.40 -12.36 -15.65
N ILE A 186 4.47 -11.98 -14.95
CA ILE A 186 5.78 -11.62 -15.53
C ILE A 186 6.35 -12.81 -16.30
N LYS A 187 6.34 -14.01 -15.69
CA LYS A 187 6.78 -15.26 -16.35
C LYS A 187 5.96 -15.59 -17.60
N ASN A 188 4.71 -15.15 -17.67
CA ASN A 188 3.82 -15.33 -18.81
C ASN A 188 3.95 -14.22 -19.87
N GLY A 189 4.99 -13.38 -19.80
CA GLY A 189 5.34 -12.42 -20.86
C GLY A 189 4.94 -10.97 -20.59
N THR A 190 4.59 -10.61 -19.35
CA THR A 190 4.33 -9.21 -18.96
C THR A 190 5.54 -8.53 -18.33
N ASP A 191 6.74 -9.08 -18.51
CA ASP A 191 7.97 -8.52 -17.96
C ASP A 191 8.25 -7.10 -18.50
N ILE A 192 8.60 -6.19 -17.60
CA ILE A 192 8.93 -4.80 -17.90
C ILE A 192 10.28 -4.52 -17.25
N ASP A 193 11.25 -4.10 -18.06
CA ASP A 193 12.53 -3.64 -17.53
C ASP A 193 12.36 -2.26 -16.88
N ILE A 194 12.55 -2.19 -15.57
CA ILE A 194 12.25 -1.01 -14.74
C ILE A 194 13.55 -0.27 -14.39
N HIS A 195 13.65 0.98 -14.82
CA HIS A 195 14.68 1.90 -14.34
C HIS A 195 14.21 2.56 -13.03
N ILE A 196 14.66 1.99 -11.91
CA ILE A 196 14.30 2.47 -10.56
C ILE A 196 14.80 3.89 -10.32
N GLY A 197 13.88 4.76 -9.88
CA GLY A 197 14.21 6.17 -9.60
C GLY A 197 14.46 7.03 -10.84
N GLY A 198 14.29 6.45 -12.03
CA GLY A 198 14.53 7.11 -13.31
C GLY A 198 13.47 8.11 -13.73
N ARG A 199 12.32 8.21 -13.03
CA ARG A 199 11.27 9.19 -13.33
C ARG A 199 11.54 10.52 -12.63
N ASP A 200 11.44 11.60 -13.38
CA ASP A 200 11.69 12.95 -12.88
C ASP A 200 10.74 13.37 -11.76
N SER A 201 11.21 14.29 -10.92
CA SER A 201 10.36 14.94 -9.92
C SER A 201 9.38 15.88 -10.62
N PRO A 202 8.08 15.79 -10.31
CA PRO A 202 7.11 16.68 -10.91
C PRO A 202 7.34 18.14 -10.47
N PRO A 203 6.90 19.11 -11.28
CA PRO A 203 6.95 20.51 -10.89
C PRO A 203 6.09 20.78 -9.65
N PRO A 204 6.51 21.67 -8.74
CA PRO A 204 5.77 22.00 -7.53
C PRO A 204 4.36 22.52 -7.85
N PRO A 205 3.39 22.34 -6.95
CA PRO A 205 2.07 22.94 -7.10
C PRO A 205 2.19 24.48 -7.20
N PRO A 206 1.34 25.16 -7.98
CA PRO A 206 1.34 26.62 -8.04
C PRO A 206 1.16 27.21 -6.63
N GLY A 207 2.07 28.10 -6.22
CA GLY A 207 1.99 28.80 -4.93
C GLY A 207 2.67 28.12 -3.74
N GLN A 208 3.29 26.94 -3.90
CA GLN A 208 4.19 26.36 -2.90
C GLN A 208 5.65 26.66 -3.24
N GLY A 209 6.33 27.44 -2.40
CA GLY A 209 7.80 27.53 -2.38
C GLY A 209 8.45 26.18 -2.00
N ARG A 210 9.78 26.14 -1.89
CA ARG A 210 10.56 24.91 -1.53
C ARG A 210 9.85 24.11 -0.45
N LEU A 211 9.75 22.80 -0.67
CA LEU A 211 9.15 21.86 0.27
C LEU A 211 9.80 22.03 1.67
N PRO A 212 9.02 22.01 2.75
CA PRO A 212 9.59 22.04 4.09
C PRO A 212 10.57 20.87 4.25
N GLU A 213 11.79 21.17 4.67
CA GLU A 213 12.78 20.16 5.06
C GLU A 213 12.28 19.46 6.33
N CYS A 214 11.43 18.44 6.17
CA CYS A 214 11.14 17.51 7.26
C CYS A 214 12.31 16.54 7.51
N TYR A 215 13.56 16.80 7.08
CA TYR A 215 14.75 16.11 7.58
C TYR A 215 15.98 17.00 7.54
N GLY A 216 16.61 17.20 8.69
CA GLY A 216 18.06 17.41 8.72
C GLY A 216 18.72 16.13 8.21
N LEU A 217 19.35 16.23 7.05
CA LEU A 217 20.30 15.22 6.59
C LEU A 217 21.54 15.27 7.51
N PRO A 218 22.19 14.13 7.82
CA PRO A 218 23.62 14.16 8.07
C PRO A 218 24.39 14.58 6.80
#